data_AF-A0A924SZ82-F1
#
_entry.id   AF-A0A924SZ82-F1
#
_cell.length_a   1.000
_cell.length_b   1.000
_cell.length_c   1.000
_cell.angle_alpha   90.00
_cell.angle_beta   90.00
_cell.angle_gamma   90.00
#
_symmetry.space_group_name_H-M   'P 1'
#
loop_
_entity.id
_entity.type
_entity.pdbx_description
1 polymer ?
#
loop_
_entity_poly.entity_id
_entity_poly.type
_entity_poly.pdbx_seq_one_letter_code
_entity_poly.pdbx_strand_id
1 'polypeptide(L)'
;MFLIAASAFLVGLVHSLAPGHWLPVVLMTKARKWPMQMAALGAFVAALGHICVSLALGIAGVVVGNHFITNYGHFEEYSGWILILFGIGYAFFSWNRHSSCHGHTHHGPEPRADKAPFLFLFSLGLSPCFAALPVFAAAVPLGSLSIVFTMAAFAVGVVTALVGGTVLVSLGLIKLDHPVLEHYGDVITGIGVAAMGILLLFLPHTHELP
;
A
#
# COMPACT_ATOMS: atom_id res chain seq x y z
N MET A 1 -2.30 12.74 -18.34
CA MET A 1 -1.50 11.50 -18.37
C MET A 1 -0.27 11.57 -17.46
N PHE A 2 0.76 12.38 -17.76
CA PHE A 2 2.00 12.42 -16.97
C PHE A 2 1.80 12.78 -15.49
N LEU A 3 0.94 13.75 -15.18
CA LEU A 3 0.68 14.17 -13.80
C LEU A 3 0.08 13.06 -12.93
N ILE A 4 -0.87 12.28 -13.46
CA ILE A 4 -1.53 11.18 -12.72
C ILE A 4 -0.60 9.98 -12.59
N ALA A 5 0.24 9.72 -13.59
CA ALA A 5 1.28 8.70 -13.45
C ALA A 5 2.33 9.11 -12.41
N ALA A 6 2.72 10.38 -12.37
CA ALA A 6 3.64 10.89 -11.35
C ALA A 6 3.02 10.82 -9.95
N SER A 7 1.74 11.14 -9.78
CA SER A 7 1.06 10.99 -8.48
C SER A 7 0.95 9.52 -8.08
N ALA A 8 0.65 8.61 -9.00
CA ALA A 8 0.63 7.16 -8.73
C ALA A 8 2.00 6.63 -8.31
N PHE A 9 3.06 7.05 -8.99
CA PHE A 9 4.43 6.73 -8.60
C PHE A 9 4.75 7.25 -7.19
N LEU A 10 4.42 8.50 -6.89
CA LEU A 10 4.67 9.10 -5.57
C LEU A 10 3.87 8.42 -4.46
N VAL A 11 2.61 8.09 -4.71
CA VAL A 11 1.77 7.34 -3.76
C VAL A 11 2.39 5.96 -3.49
N GLY A 12 2.75 5.23 -4.54
CA GLY A 12 3.42 3.93 -4.41
C GLY A 12 4.76 4.03 -3.69
N LEU A 13 5.56 5.05 -4.01
CA LEU A 13 6.87 5.27 -3.39
C LEU A 13 6.75 5.61 -1.91
N VAL A 14 5.99 6.66 -1.58
CA VAL A 14 5.94 7.22 -0.22
C VAL A 14 5.24 6.28 0.75
N HIS A 15 4.11 5.67 0.34
CA HIS A 15 3.38 4.74 1.20
C HIS A 15 4.22 3.50 1.52
N SER A 16 4.86 2.93 0.50
CA SER A 16 5.65 1.71 0.64
C SER A 16 7.03 1.94 1.24
N LEU A 17 7.47 3.20 1.43
CA LEU A 17 8.70 3.53 2.14
C LEU A 17 8.54 3.40 3.66
N ALA A 18 7.31 3.25 4.16
CA ALA A 18 7.07 2.98 5.57
C ALA A 18 7.76 1.67 5.99
N PRO A 19 8.50 1.64 7.12
CA PRO A 19 9.29 0.48 7.53
C PRO A 19 8.51 -0.83 7.58
N GLY A 20 7.22 -0.79 7.90
CA GLY A 20 6.37 -1.99 7.95
C GLY A 20 6.38 -2.84 6.67
N HIS A 21 6.66 -2.26 5.50
CA HIS A 21 6.60 -2.96 4.21
C HIS A 21 7.89 -3.67 3.82
N TRP A 22 9.05 -3.18 4.26
CA TRP A 22 10.36 -3.71 3.86
C TRP A 22 11.20 -4.21 5.05
N LEU A 23 10.89 -3.81 6.28
CA LEU A 23 11.57 -4.28 7.49
C LEU A 23 11.52 -5.80 7.66
N PRO A 24 10.39 -6.51 7.45
CA PRO A 24 10.38 -7.97 7.53
C PRO A 24 11.37 -8.66 6.58
N VAL A 25 11.56 -8.09 5.38
CA VAL A 25 12.54 -8.58 4.39
C VAL A 25 13.97 -8.39 4.90
N VAL A 26 14.27 -7.24 5.48
CA VAL A 26 15.58 -6.95 6.08
C VAL A 26 15.88 -7.89 7.24
N LEU A 27 14.90 -8.11 8.13
CA LEU A 27 15.04 -9.02 9.27
C LEU A 27 15.29 -10.46 8.79
N MET A 28 14.55 -10.92 7.77
CA MET A 28 14.77 -12.23 7.15
C MET A 28 16.17 -12.34 6.51
N THR A 29 16.61 -11.29 5.81
CA THR A 29 17.92 -11.21 5.19
C THR A 29 19.04 -11.35 6.23
N LYS A 30 18.93 -10.64 7.36
CA LYS A 30 19.88 -10.72 8.47
C LYS A 30 19.85 -12.08 9.15
N ALA A 31 18.67 -12.62 9.45
CA ALA A 31 18.51 -13.92 10.10
C ALA A 31 19.11 -15.07 9.27
N ARG A 32 18.96 -15.00 7.93
CA ARG A 32 19.47 -16.02 7.01
C ARG A 32 20.86 -15.73 6.44
N LYS A 33 21.48 -14.60 6.81
CA LYS A 33 22.77 -14.13 6.27
C LYS A 33 22.79 -14.11 4.73
N TRP A 34 21.69 -13.64 4.14
CA TRP A 34 21.54 -13.61 2.69
C TRP A 34 22.48 -12.58 2.05
N PRO A 35 23.08 -12.90 0.87
CA PRO A 35 23.79 -11.90 0.09
C PRO A 35 22.80 -10.84 -0.43
N MET A 36 23.30 -9.65 -0.78
CA MET A 36 22.47 -8.52 -1.22
C MET A 36 21.50 -8.86 -2.37
N GLN A 37 21.92 -9.74 -3.29
CA GLN A 37 21.09 -10.21 -4.40
C GLN A 37 19.83 -10.94 -3.92
N MET A 38 19.97 -11.78 -2.88
CA MET A 38 18.85 -12.51 -2.29
C MET A 38 17.94 -11.58 -1.47
N ALA A 39 18.52 -10.56 -0.82
CA ALA A 39 17.75 -9.51 -0.15
C ALA A 39 16.88 -8.73 -1.15
N ALA A 40 17.49 -8.28 -2.26
CA ALA A 40 16.80 -7.57 -3.33
C ALA A 40 15.73 -8.45 -3.99
N LEU A 41 16.02 -9.74 -4.24
CA LEU A 41 15.05 -10.68 -4.76
C LEU A 41 13.88 -10.90 -3.78
N GLY A 42 14.16 -11.06 -2.50
CA GLY A 42 13.15 -11.18 -1.46
C GLY A 42 12.23 -9.95 -1.40
N ALA A 43 12.81 -8.76 -1.48
CA ALA A 43 12.07 -7.50 -1.51
C ALA A 43 11.22 -7.38 -2.78
N PHE A 44 11.75 -7.79 -3.92
CA PHE A 44 11.02 -7.80 -5.19
C PHE A 44 9.83 -8.77 -5.15
N VAL A 45 10.00 -9.96 -4.56
CA VAL A 45 8.91 -10.92 -4.38
C VAL A 45 7.82 -10.38 -3.45
N ALA A 46 8.21 -9.69 -2.37
CA ALA A 46 7.24 -9.01 -1.51
C ALA A 46 6.50 -7.88 -2.27
N ALA A 47 7.22 -7.11 -3.09
CA ALA A 47 6.63 -6.07 -3.94
C ALA A 47 5.63 -6.65 -4.95
N LEU A 48 5.93 -7.80 -5.55
CA LEU A 48 4.99 -8.47 -6.43
C LEU A 48 3.68 -8.83 -5.72
N GLY A 49 3.73 -9.37 -4.50
CA GLY A 49 2.52 -9.64 -3.71
C GLY A 49 1.68 -8.38 -3.50
N HIS A 50 2.34 -7.27 -3.17
CA HIS A 50 1.69 -5.97 -2.94
C HIS A 50 1.06 -5.38 -4.20
N ILE A 51 1.78 -5.45 -5.31
CA ILE A 51 1.30 -4.98 -6.62
C ILE A 51 0.12 -5.84 -7.06
N CYS A 52 0.22 -7.17 -6.99
CA CYS A 52 -0.85 -8.07 -7.42
C CYS A 52 -2.17 -7.79 -6.69
N VAL A 53 -2.16 -7.68 -5.36
CA VAL A 53 -3.38 -7.44 -4.59
C VAL A 53 -3.93 -6.03 -4.84
N SER A 54 -3.05 -5.03 -4.96
CA SER A 54 -3.45 -3.63 -5.18
C SER A 54 -4.02 -3.40 -6.56
N LEU A 55 -3.44 -4.02 -7.61
CA LEU A 55 -3.99 -3.98 -8.96
C LEU A 55 -5.31 -4.73 -9.04
N ALA A 56 -5.41 -5.91 -8.41
CA ALA A 56 -6.65 -6.68 -8.38
C ALA A 56 -7.79 -5.87 -7.73
N LEU A 57 -7.53 -5.22 -6.59
CA LEU A 57 -8.49 -4.33 -5.94
C LEU A 57 -8.78 -3.07 -6.75
N GLY A 58 -7.78 -2.51 -7.43
CA GLY A 58 -7.97 -1.38 -8.34
C GLY A 58 -8.93 -1.69 -9.48
N ILE A 59 -8.72 -2.83 -10.15
CA ILE A 59 -9.58 -3.31 -11.23
C ILE A 59 -10.98 -3.60 -10.69
N ALA A 60 -11.09 -4.33 -9.58
CA ALA A 60 -12.37 -4.61 -8.94
C ALA A 60 -13.12 -3.33 -8.57
N GLY A 61 -12.42 -2.34 -7.99
CA GLY A 61 -12.98 -1.05 -7.62
C GLY A 61 -13.51 -0.27 -8.82
N VAL A 62 -12.80 -0.27 -9.96
CA VAL A 62 -13.26 0.36 -11.20
C VAL A 62 -14.50 -0.34 -11.76
N VAL A 63 -14.51 -1.68 -11.80
CA VAL A 63 -15.65 -2.46 -12.31
C VAL A 63 -16.89 -2.26 -11.45
N VAL A 64 -16.73 -2.38 -10.12
CA VAL A 64 -17.82 -2.18 -9.16
C VAL A 64 -18.30 -0.72 -9.21
N GLY A 65 -17.39 0.25 -9.18
CA GLY A 65 -17.73 1.67 -9.27
C GLY A 65 -18.53 2.00 -10.52
N ASN A 66 -18.09 1.51 -11.70
CA ASN A 66 -18.82 1.72 -12.94
C ASN A 66 -20.22 1.09 -12.91
N HIS A 67 -20.38 -0.11 -12.35
CA HIS A 67 -21.69 -0.73 -12.18
C HIS A 67 -22.62 0.07 -11.25
N PHE A 68 -22.10 0.65 -10.17
CA PHE A 68 -22.92 1.46 -9.26
C PHE A 68 -23.29 2.83 -9.85
N ILE A 69 -22.36 3.48 -10.56
CA ILE A 69 -22.61 4.78 -11.21
C ILE A 69 -23.72 4.64 -12.27
N THR A 70 -23.67 3.60 -13.11
CA THR A 70 -24.67 3.40 -14.18
C THR A 70 -26.06 3.03 -13.68
N ASN A 71 -26.17 2.37 -12.52
CA ASN A 71 -27.45 1.87 -12.00
C ASN A 71 -28.07 2.78 -10.91
N TYR A 72 -27.26 3.54 -10.15
CA TYR A 72 -27.72 4.22 -8.93
C TYR A 72 -27.36 5.71 -8.84
N GLY A 73 -26.77 6.33 -9.87
CA GLY A 73 -26.73 7.79 -10.10
C GLY A 73 -25.99 8.69 -9.09
N HIS A 74 -25.64 8.21 -7.89
CA HIS A 74 -25.11 9.03 -6.80
C HIS A 74 -23.93 8.38 -6.05
N PHE A 75 -23.32 7.32 -6.61
CA PHE A 75 -22.28 6.57 -5.89
C PHE A 75 -21.01 7.38 -5.60
N GLU A 76 -20.69 8.38 -6.43
CA GLU A 76 -19.51 9.24 -6.25
C GLU A 76 -19.58 10.05 -4.95
N GLU A 77 -20.77 10.54 -4.58
CA GLU A 77 -21.00 11.30 -3.34
C GLU A 77 -20.69 10.48 -2.07
N TYR A 78 -20.86 9.16 -2.13
CA TYR A 78 -20.62 8.25 -1.00
C TYR A 78 -19.17 7.74 -0.92
N SER A 79 -18.40 7.84 -2.00
CA SER A 79 -17.05 7.28 -2.08
C SER A 79 -16.08 7.90 -1.06
N GLY A 80 -16.15 9.22 -0.88
CA GLY A 80 -15.36 9.95 0.13
C GLY A 80 -15.74 9.54 1.56
N TRP A 81 -17.04 9.42 1.86
CA TRP A 81 -17.53 9.00 3.17
C TRP A 81 -17.11 7.57 3.53
N ILE A 82 -17.17 6.64 2.58
CA ILE A 82 -16.74 5.25 2.78
C ILE A 82 -15.24 5.20 3.11
N LEU A 83 -14.40 5.96 2.41
CA LEU A 83 -12.97 6.03 2.66
C LEU A 83 -12.65 6.67 4.03
N ILE A 84 -13.38 7.71 4.43
CA ILE A 84 -13.24 8.33 5.76
C ILE A 84 -13.59 7.33 6.86
N LEU A 85 -14.75 6.69 6.77
CA LEU A 85 -15.21 5.70 7.76
C LEU A 85 -14.25 4.52 7.86
N PHE A 86 -13.77 4.02 6.71
CA PHE A 86 -12.78 2.96 6.67
C PHE A 86 -11.44 3.39 7.29
N GLY A 87 -10.93 4.58 6.94
CA GLY A 87 -9.67 5.11 7.46
C GLY A 87 -9.71 5.34 8.97
N ILE A 88 -10.77 5.96 9.49
CA ILE A 88 -10.98 6.16 10.93
C ILE A 88 -11.14 4.82 11.65
N GLY A 89 -11.97 3.92 11.11
CA GLY A 89 -12.18 2.59 11.68
C GLY A 89 -10.89 1.77 11.74
N TYR A 90 -10.08 1.81 10.68
CA TYR A 90 -8.78 1.14 10.62
C TYR A 90 -7.78 1.75 11.62
N ALA A 91 -7.69 3.08 11.69
CA ALA A 91 -6.83 3.77 12.66
C ALA A 91 -7.22 3.42 14.11
N PHE A 92 -8.52 3.44 14.43
CA PHE A 92 -9.04 3.09 15.75
C PHE A 92 -8.81 1.62 16.10
N PHE A 93 -9.07 0.70 15.16
CA PHE A 93 -8.84 -0.72 15.37
C PHE A 93 -7.35 -1.04 15.56
N SER A 94 -6.47 -0.40 14.78
CA SER A 94 -5.02 -0.51 14.92
C SER A 94 -4.55 0.01 16.28
N TRP A 95 -5.05 1.18 16.72
CA TRP A 95 -4.76 1.76 18.03
C TRP A 95 -5.17 0.81 19.18
N ASN A 96 -6.36 0.20 19.09
CA ASN A 96 -6.86 -0.73 20.10
C ASN A 96 -6.11 -2.06 20.12
N ARG A 97 -5.62 -2.54 18.97
CA ARG A 97 -4.74 -3.73 18.93
C ARG A 97 -3.40 -3.47 19.58
N HIS A 98 -2.83 -2.27 19.43
CA HIS A 98 -1.55 -1.94 20.04
C HIS A 98 -1.63 -1.72 21.55
N SER A 99 -2.71 -1.11 22.04
CA SER A 99 -2.93 -0.90 23.49
C SER A 99 -3.21 -2.19 24.27
N SER A 100 -3.62 -3.27 23.59
CA SER A 100 -3.81 -4.59 24.20
C SER A 100 -2.52 -5.44 24.29
N CYS A 101 -1.40 -4.97 23.73
CA CYS A 101 -0.14 -5.73 23.67
C CYS A 101 0.90 -5.16 24.65
N HIS A 102 0.66 -5.32 25.95
CA HIS A 102 1.72 -5.29 26.96
C HIS A 102 2.20 -6.73 27.20
N GLY A 103 3.22 -7.15 26.48
CA GLY A 103 3.86 -8.44 26.75
C GLY A 103 4.56 -9.01 25.53
N HIS A 104 5.80 -9.45 25.74
CA HIS A 104 6.66 -10.12 24.78
C HIS A 104 6.13 -11.50 24.35
N THR A 105 5.00 -11.54 23.65
CA THR A 105 4.47 -12.76 23.03
C THR A 105 4.37 -12.53 21.54
N HIS A 106 5.37 -13.04 20.80
CA HIS A 106 5.35 -13.12 19.35
C HIS A 106 4.24 -14.09 18.90
N HIS A 107 2.98 -13.65 18.89
CA HIS A 107 1.86 -14.37 18.27
C HIS A 107 1.81 -14.14 16.75
N GLY A 108 2.97 -14.13 16.11
CA GLY A 108 3.05 -14.35 14.67
C GLY A 108 2.91 -15.86 14.41
N PRO A 109 2.41 -16.28 13.24
CA PRO A 109 2.43 -17.70 12.87
C PRO A 109 3.84 -18.26 13.11
N GLU A 110 3.95 -19.37 13.85
CA GLU A 110 5.23 -20.06 14.01
C GLU A 110 5.83 -20.23 12.61
N PRO A 111 7.04 -19.72 12.36
CA PRO A 111 7.58 -19.74 11.03
C PRO A 111 7.84 -21.20 10.63
N ARG A 112 6.94 -21.78 9.84
CA ARG A 112 7.30 -22.76 8.79
C ARG A 112 8.11 -22.09 7.66
N ALA A 113 8.81 -21.01 7.99
CA ALA A 113 9.57 -20.17 7.10
C ALA A 113 10.89 -20.83 6.71
N ASP A 114 11.31 -21.92 7.37
CA ASP A 114 12.54 -22.66 7.09
C ASP A 114 12.60 -23.12 5.62
N LYS A 115 11.48 -23.62 5.07
CA LYS A 115 11.44 -24.25 3.72
C LYS A 115 10.99 -23.34 2.57
N ALA A 116 10.27 -22.25 2.83
CA ALA A 116 9.68 -21.42 1.75
C ALA A 116 9.76 -19.90 2.02
N PRO A 117 10.98 -19.32 2.09
CA PRO A 117 11.17 -17.93 2.48
C PRO A 117 10.52 -16.95 1.49
N PHE A 118 10.57 -17.23 0.18
CA PHE A 118 9.95 -16.36 -0.83
C PHE A 118 8.42 -16.38 -0.78
N LEU A 119 7.80 -17.52 -0.46
CA LEU A 119 6.35 -17.60 -0.29
C LEU A 119 5.89 -16.79 0.93
N PHE A 120 6.65 -16.84 2.01
CA PHE A 120 6.41 -16.01 3.18
C PHE A 120 6.51 -14.52 2.84
N LEU A 121 7.58 -14.10 2.15
CA LEU A 121 7.76 -12.70 1.73
C LEU A 121 6.66 -12.24 0.76
N PHE A 122 6.23 -13.10 -0.17
CA PHE A 122 5.09 -12.83 -1.03
C PHE A 122 3.80 -12.63 -0.23
N SER A 123 3.55 -13.51 0.76
CA SER A 123 2.38 -13.42 1.64
C SER A 123 2.37 -12.14 2.48
N LEU A 124 3.53 -11.67 2.95
CA LEU A 124 3.64 -10.37 3.62
C LEU A 124 3.30 -9.21 2.69
N GLY A 125 3.61 -9.37 1.40
CA GLY A 125 3.26 -8.42 0.35
C GLY A 125 1.77 -8.28 0.13
N LEU A 126 0.92 -9.26 0.47
CA LEU A 126 -0.53 -9.27 0.18
C LEU A 126 -1.36 -8.21 0.94
N SER A 127 -0.71 -7.23 1.56
CA SER A 127 -1.36 -6.06 2.17
C SER A 127 -1.89 -5.13 1.08
N PRO A 128 -3.20 -4.85 1.03
CA PRO A 128 -3.80 -4.02 -0.01
C PRO A 128 -3.55 -2.52 0.17
N CYS A 129 -3.18 -1.84 -0.93
CA CYS A 129 -3.01 -0.39 -0.93
C CYS A 129 -4.31 0.32 -1.34
N PHE A 130 -5.14 0.68 -0.36
CA PHE A 130 -6.36 1.47 -0.60
C PHE A 130 -6.07 2.89 -1.11
N ALA A 131 -4.91 3.45 -0.77
CA ALA A 131 -4.49 4.78 -1.21
C ALA A 131 -4.31 4.89 -2.73
N ALA A 132 -4.13 3.76 -3.44
CA ALA A 132 -4.01 3.74 -4.89
C ALA A 132 -5.37 3.86 -5.62
N LEU A 133 -6.49 3.51 -4.97
CA LEU A 133 -7.81 3.47 -5.60
C LEU A 133 -8.24 4.81 -6.20
N PRO A 134 -8.14 5.96 -5.50
CA PRO A 134 -8.54 7.24 -6.06
C PRO A 134 -7.68 7.64 -7.27
N VAL A 135 -6.40 7.27 -7.25
CA VAL A 135 -5.47 7.58 -8.34
C VAL A 135 -5.79 6.76 -9.59
N PHE A 136 -6.15 5.49 -9.42
CA PHE A 136 -6.58 4.64 -10.53
C PHE A 136 -7.93 5.10 -11.11
N ALA A 137 -8.87 5.50 -10.25
CA ALA A 137 -10.15 6.05 -10.68
C ALA A 137 -9.97 7.33 -11.52
N ALA A 138 -9.09 8.24 -11.09
CA ALA A 138 -8.79 9.47 -11.84
C ALA A 138 -8.17 9.20 -13.23
N ALA A 139 -7.61 8.02 -13.47
CA ALA A 139 -7.07 7.65 -14.78
C ALA A 139 -8.14 7.13 -15.77
N VAL A 140 -9.33 6.74 -15.29
CA VAL A 140 -10.39 6.11 -16.10
C VAL A 140 -10.91 7.04 -17.22
N PRO A 141 -11.26 8.32 -16.97
CA PRO A 141 -11.78 9.20 -18.02
C PRO A 141 -10.76 9.51 -19.12
N LEU A 142 -9.46 9.29 -18.85
CA LEU A 142 -8.36 9.58 -19.76
C LEU A 142 -8.03 8.42 -20.70
N GLY A 143 -8.83 7.35 -20.69
CA GLY A 143 -8.70 6.19 -21.56
C GLY A 143 -7.78 5.08 -21.04
N SER A 144 -7.84 3.92 -21.69
CA SER A 144 -7.18 2.68 -21.26
C SER A 144 -5.66 2.80 -21.15
N LEU A 145 -5.02 3.53 -22.07
CA LEU A 145 -3.59 3.77 -22.03
C LEU A 145 -3.17 4.52 -20.75
N SER A 146 -3.98 5.49 -20.31
CA SER A 146 -3.73 6.24 -19.08
C SER A 146 -3.83 5.36 -17.83
N ILE A 147 -4.78 4.43 -17.79
CA ILE A 147 -4.94 3.46 -16.69
C ILE A 147 -3.69 2.57 -16.59
N VAL A 148 -3.29 1.96 -17.70
CA VAL A 148 -2.11 1.07 -17.75
C VAL A 148 -0.85 1.84 -17.33
N PHE A 149 -0.67 3.05 -17.84
CA PHE A 149 0.49 3.87 -17.50
C PHE A 149 0.52 4.27 -16.01
N THR A 150 -0.65 4.55 -15.44
CA THR A 150 -0.80 4.88 -14.01
C THR A 150 -0.52 3.67 -13.11
N MET A 151 -1.05 2.50 -13.46
CA MET A 151 -0.78 1.24 -12.73
C MET A 151 0.69 0.84 -12.81
N ALA A 152 1.32 1.00 -13.98
CA ALA A 152 2.74 0.76 -14.16
C ALA A 152 3.59 1.72 -13.33
N ALA A 153 3.26 3.01 -13.32
CA ALA A 153 3.97 4.00 -12.51
C ALA A 153 3.86 3.70 -11.00
N PHE A 154 2.67 3.31 -10.52
CA PHE A 154 2.48 2.84 -9.15
C PHE A 154 3.37 1.62 -8.83
N ALA A 155 3.37 0.61 -9.70
CA ALA A 155 4.18 -0.59 -9.53
C ALA A 155 5.68 -0.27 -9.44
N VAL A 156 6.19 0.63 -10.29
CA VAL A 156 7.59 1.09 -10.23
C VAL A 156 7.89 1.80 -8.90
N GLY A 157 6.97 2.62 -8.40
CA GLY A 157 7.11 3.29 -7.10
C GLY A 157 7.22 2.28 -5.95
N VAL A 158 6.33 1.29 -5.91
CA VAL A 158 6.35 0.21 -4.90
C VAL A 158 7.65 -0.58 -4.96
N VAL A 159 8.08 -1.03 -6.14
CA VAL A 159 9.35 -1.78 -6.29
C VAL A 159 10.53 -0.94 -5.81
N THR A 160 10.55 0.35 -6.18
CA THR A 160 11.62 1.28 -5.79
C THR A 160 11.67 1.45 -4.28
N ALA A 161 10.52 1.59 -3.62
CA ALA A 161 10.44 1.72 -2.17
C ALA A 161 10.88 0.43 -1.45
N LEU A 162 10.35 -0.73 -1.83
CA LEU A 162 10.63 -2.00 -1.14
C LEU A 162 12.06 -2.46 -1.37
N VAL A 163 12.52 -2.47 -2.62
CA VAL A 163 13.88 -2.89 -2.95
C VAL A 163 14.88 -1.85 -2.46
N GLY A 164 14.63 -0.56 -2.69
CA GLY A 164 15.48 0.52 -2.24
C GLY A 164 15.62 0.57 -0.72
N GLY A 165 14.49 0.54 0.01
CA GLY A 165 14.48 0.49 1.47
C GLY A 165 15.23 -0.74 2.01
N THR A 166 14.98 -1.92 1.46
CA THR A 166 15.67 -3.16 1.85
C THR A 166 17.18 -3.05 1.63
N VAL A 167 17.62 -2.58 0.47
CA VAL A 167 19.04 -2.46 0.13
C VAL A 167 19.73 -1.42 1.01
N LEU A 168 19.16 -0.22 1.14
CA LEU A 168 19.74 0.87 1.93
C LEU A 168 19.97 0.46 3.39
N VAL A 169 19.02 -0.26 3.98
CA VAL A 169 19.13 -0.72 5.37
C VAL A 169 20.04 -1.95 5.48
N SER A 170 20.02 -2.84 4.50
CA SER A 170 20.94 -3.99 4.46
C SER A 170 22.40 -3.57 4.29
N LEU A 171 22.66 -2.43 3.64
CA LEU A 171 23.98 -1.78 3.57
C LEU A 171 24.37 -1.05 4.86
N GLY A 172 23.46 -0.90 5.82
CA GLY A 172 23.70 -0.16 7.06
C GLY A 172 23.69 1.37 6.89
N LEU A 173 23.18 1.88 5.75
CA LEU A 173 23.10 3.33 5.48
C LEU A 173 21.98 4.02 6.27
N ILE A 174 20.99 3.25 6.73
CA ILE A 174 19.88 3.73 7.55
C ILE A 174 19.80 2.85 8.80
N LYS A 175 19.93 3.47 9.98
CA LYS A 175 19.64 2.82 11.27
C LYS A 175 18.16 3.03 11.61
N LEU A 176 17.45 1.92 11.84
CA LEU A 176 16.06 1.94 12.27
C LEU A 176 16.02 1.72 13.77
N ASP A 177 16.06 2.81 14.52
CA ASP A 177 15.84 2.82 15.97
C ASP A 177 14.79 3.89 16.31
N HIS A 178 13.77 4.05 15.45
CA HIS A 178 12.65 4.94 15.73
C HIS A 178 11.43 4.13 16.21
N PRO A 179 11.29 3.90 17.53
CA PRO A 179 10.18 3.13 18.10
C PRO A 179 8.80 3.73 17.78
N VAL A 180 8.74 5.03 17.46
CA VAL A 180 7.51 5.72 17.03
C VAL A 180 6.99 5.19 15.69
N LEU A 181 7.88 4.87 14.75
CA LEU A 181 7.49 4.49 13.39
C LEU A 181 7.03 3.02 13.31
N GLU A 182 7.56 2.16 14.19
CA GLU A 182 7.06 0.80 14.40
C GLU A 182 5.71 0.79 15.14
N HIS A 183 5.51 1.68 16.11
CA HIS A 183 4.31 1.68 16.95
C HIS A 183 3.09 2.34 16.29
N TYR A 184 3.29 3.40 15.50
CA TYR A 184 2.21 4.19 14.91
C TYR A 184 2.04 4.03 13.39
N GLY A 185 2.84 3.18 12.71
CA GLY A 185 2.80 3.05 11.25
C GLY A 185 1.41 2.73 10.68
N ASP A 186 0.69 1.80 11.31
CA ASP A 186 -0.67 1.41 10.91
C ASP A 186 -1.70 2.51 11.19
N VAL A 187 -1.57 3.23 12.31
CA VAL A 187 -2.42 4.37 12.67
C VAL A 187 -2.22 5.53 11.69
N ILE A 188 -0.96 5.84 11.35
CA ILE A 188 -0.60 6.86 10.35
C ILE A 188 -1.20 6.50 9.00
N THR A 189 -1.17 5.21 8.63
CA THR A 189 -1.79 4.73 7.39
C THR A 189 -3.31 4.96 7.40
N GLY A 190 -3.99 4.62 8.50
CA GLY A 190 -5.43 4.87 8.64
C GLY A 190 -5.81 6.35 8.59
N ILE A 191 -5.03 7.21 9.25
CA ILE A 191 -5.19 8.67 9.18
C ILE A 191 -4.99 9.16 7.75
N GLY A 192 -3.98 8.66 7.04
CA GLY A 192 -3.72 9.00 5.63
C GLY A 192 -4.88 8.62 4.71
N VAL A 193 -5.47 7.44 4.90
CA VAL A 193 -6.66 7.01 4.17
C VAL A 193 -7.87 7.91 4.46
N ALA A 194 -8.10 8.26 5.74
CA ALA A 194 -9.17 9.17 6.11
C ALA A 194 -8.97 10.58 5.51
N ALA A 195 -7.74 11.10 5.54
CA ALA A 195 -7.38 12.38 4.94
C ALA A 195 -7.60 12.38 3.42
N MET A 196 -7.28 11.28 2.74
CA MET A 196 -7.57 11.12 1.31
C MET A 196 -9.09 11.12 1.03
N GLY A 197 -9.89 10.46 1.89
CA GLY A 197 -11.35 10.51 1.80
C GLY A 197 -11.92 11.92 2.00
N ILE A 198 -11.37 12.69 2.94
CA ILE A 198 -11.70 14.12 3.14
C ILE A 198 -11.37 14.92 1.88
N LEU A 199 -10.18 14.73 1.32
CA LEU A 199 -9.75 15.43 0.10
C LEU A 199 -10.72 15.14 -1.07
N LEU A 200 -11.20 13.92 -1.20
CA LEU A 200 -12.19 13.55 -2.23
C LEU A 200 -13.54 14.25 -2.05
N LEU A 201 -13.96 14.55 -0.81
CA LEU A 201 -15.17 15.34 -0.57
C LEU A 201 -15.01 16.82 -0.98
N PHE A 202 -13.78 17.35 -0.96
CA PHE A 202 -13.49 18.73 -1.33
C PHE A 202 -13.05 18.90 -2.79
N LEU A 203 -12.72 17.82 -3.49
CA LEU A 203 -12.45 17.85 -4.92
C LEU A 203 -13.76 18.07 -5.69
N PRO A 204 -13.87 19.14 -6.50
CA PRO A 204 -15.06 19.37 -7.32
C PRO A 204 -15.34 18.13 -8.16
N HIS A 205 -16.54 17.57 -8.03
CA HIS A 205 -17.03 16.58 -9.00
C HIS A 205 -17.24 17.35 -10.30
N THR A 206 -16.23 17.33 -11.18
CA THR A 206 -16.34 17.94 -12.50
C THR A 206 -17.36 17.14 -13.30
N HIS A 207 -18.63 17.53 -13.19
CA HIS A 207 -19.66 17.23 -14.16
C HIS A 207 -19.29 17.92 -15.49
N GLU A 208 -18.29 17.42 -16.19
CA GLU A 208 -18.08 17.77 -17.59
C GLU A 208 -18.40 16.56 -18.45
N LEU A 209 -19.69 16.41 -18.75
CA LEU A 209 -20.17 15.70 -19.93
C LEU A 209 -20.59 16.76 -20.96
N PRO A 210 -20.03 16.75 -22.17
CA PRO A 210 -20.79 16.92 -23.39
C PRO A 210 -21.26 15.56 -23.95
#